data_AF-A0A6S7K048-F1
#
_entry.id   AF-A0A6S7K048-F1
#
_cell.length_a   1.000
_cell.length_b   1.000
_cell.length_c   1.000
_cell.angle_alpha   90.00
_cell.angle_beta   90.00
_cell.angle_gamma   90.00
#
_symmetry.space_group_name_H-M   'P 1'
#
loop_
_entity.id
_entity.type
_entity.pdbx_description
1 polymer ?
#
loop_
_entity_poly.entity_id
_entity_poly.type
_entity_poly.pdbx_seq_one_letter_code
_entity_poly.pdbx_strand_id
1 'polypeptide(L)'
;AIIGFTSQTYDVPEDQKAKITIGFTRGEATSPVTVRLETSPASASDKDFVSRTVNVTFNPGETGPKEVEFEIIDDPLVENTESFSVSVVSTSVSGVISGEPATVNILDNDGNYFPIACLLCCQYEP
;
A
#
# COMPACT_ATOMS: atom_id res chain seq x y z
N ALA A 1 -20.56 -7.01 -12.81
CA ALA A 1 -20.11 -5.76 -12.16
C ALA A 1 -18.58 -5.72 -12.20
N ILE A 2 -17.96 -4.55 -12.07
CA ILE A 2 -16.49 -4.41 -12.03
C ILE A 2 -16.11 -3.81 -10.68
N ILE A 3 -15.19 -4.46 -9.96
CA ILE A 3 -14.65 -4.01 -8.69
C ILE A 3 -13.17 -3.69 -8.86
N GLY A 4 -12.73 -2.52 -8.41
CA GLY A 4 -11.35 -2.08 -8.59
C GLY A 4 -10.98 -0.95 -7.63
N PHE A 5 -9.71 -0.59 -7.63
CA PHE A 5 -9.21 0.52 -6.82
C PHE A 5 -9.68 1.86 -7.39
N THR A 6 -9.92 2.84 -6.52
CA THR A 6 -10.36 4.17 -6.99
C THR A 6 -9.22 5.00 -7.57
N SER A 7 -7.99 4.69 -7.13
CA SER A 7 -6.72 5.17 -7.69
C SER A 7 -5.82 3.99 -7.99
N GLN A 8 -4.99 4.12 -9.05
CA GLN A 8 -4.04 3.10 -9.46
C GLN A 8 -2.64 3.30 -8.89
N THR A 9 -2.37 4.47 -8.33
CA THR A 9 -1.08 4.83 -7.74
C THR A 9 -1.33 5.56 -6.43
N TYR A 10 -0.57 5.19 -5.41
CA TYR A 10 -0.56 5.82 -4.10
C TYR A 10 0.89 6.08 -3.72
N ASP A 11 1.24 7.35 -3.54
CA ASP A 11 2.54 7.74 -2.99
C ASP A 11 2.38 7.93 -1.49
N VAL A 12 3.12 7.14 -0.71
CA VAL A 12 2.94 7.02 0.74
C VAL A 12 4.30 7.22 1.41
N PRO A 13 4.46 8.25 2.26
CA PRO A 13 5.64 8.38 3.10
C PRO A 13 5.80 7.18 4.05
N GLU A 14 7.03 6.77 4.32
CA GLU A 14 7.30 5.58 5.14
C GLU A 14 6.83 5.68 6.60
N ASP A 15 6.67 6.90 7.13
CA ASP A 15 6.05 7.17 8.45
C ASP A 15 4.52 7.02 8.48
N GLN A 16 3.91 6.64 7.35
CA GLN A 16 2.46 6.57 7.19
C GLN A 16 1.98 5.20 6.71
N LYS A 17 0.76 4.86 7.12
CA LYS A 17 0.06 3.70 6.57
C LYS A 17 -0.45 3.99 5.17
N ALA A 18 -0.34 3.01 4.28
CA ALA A 18 -0.94 3.09 2.96
C ALA A 18 -2.46 2.89 3.04
N LYS A 19 -3.22 3.92 2.69
CA LYS A 19 -4.70 3.94 2.71
C LYS A 19 -5.26 3.74 1.31
N ILE A 20 -5.54 2.49 0.97
CA ILE A 20 -5.97 2.08 -0.37
C ILE A 20 -7.48 1.96 -0.39
N THR A 21 -8.13 2.55 -1.38
CA THR A 21 -9.58 2.51 -1.51
C THR A 21 -10.03 1.64 -2.67
N ILE A 22 -11.01 0.79 -2.40
CA ILE A 22 -11.60 -0.15 -3.37
C ILE A 22 -13.12 0.02 -3.45
N GLY A 23 -13.68 -0.12 -4.65
CA GLY A 23 -15.12 -0.04 -4.86
C GLY A 23 -15.55 -0.61 -6.22
N PHE A 24 -16.85 -0.67 -6.44
CA PHE A 24 -17.41 -0.97 -7.73
C PHE A 24 -17.23 0.23 -8.68
N THR A 25 -16.40 0.07 -9.69
CA THR A 25 -16.23 1.06 -10.76
C THR A 25 -17.36 0.97 -11.80
N ARG A 26 -18.07 -0.16 -11.83
CA ARG A 26 -19.27 -0.35 -12.67
C ARG A 26 -20.25 -1.34 -12.04
N GLY A 27 -21.51 -0.92 -11.91
CA GLY A 27 -22.57 -1.71 -11.27
C GLY A 27 -22.45 -1.67 -9.74
N GLU A 28 -23.07 -2.63 -9.08
CA GLU A 28 -23.12 -2.71 -7.62
C GLU A 28 -23.22 -4.16 -7.15
N ALA A 29 -23.06 -4.38 -5.84
CA ALA A 29 -23.35 -5.67 -5.22
C ALA A 29 -24.88 -5.87 -5.12
N THR A 30 -25.41 -6.94 -5.72
CA THR A 30 -26.84 -7.33 -5.60
C THR A 30 -27.08 -8.40 -4.52
N SER A 31 -26.00 -9.03 -4.07
CA SER A 31 -25.87 -9.94 -2.92
C SER A 31 -24.54 -9.62 -2.23
N PRO A 32 -24.27 -10.09 -1.00
CA PRO A 32 -22.95 -9.89 -0.40
C PRO A 32 -21.82 -10.37 -1.32
N VAL A 33 -20.87 -9.48 -1.64
CA VAL A 33 -19.66 -9.78 -2.43
C VAL A 33 -18.45 -9.57 -1.54
N THR A 34 -17.70 -10.64 -1.28
CA THR A 34 -16.39 -10.56 -0.62
C THR A 34 -15.30 -10.62 -1.67
N VAL A 35 -14.41 -9.64 -1.67
CA VAL A 35 -13.19 -9.63 -2.48
C VAL A 35 -11.98 -9.89 -1.60
N ARG A 36 -11.06 -10.72 -2.08
CA ARG A 36 -9.79 -10.99 -1.43
C ARG A 36 -8.71 -10.14 -2.08
N LEU A 37 -8.07 -9.28 -1.29
CA LEU A 37 -6.93 -8.46 -1.67
C LEU A 37 -5.65 -9.15 -1.22
N GLU A 38 -4.60 -9.03 -2.02
CA GLU A 38 -3.28 -9.54 -1.70
C GLU A 38 -2.22 -8.54 -2.14
N THR A 39 -1.21 -8.34 -1.29
CA THR A 39 -0.02 -7.54 -1.62
C THR A 39 1.00 -8.40 -2.34
N SER A 40 1.69 -7.84 -3.33
CA SER A 40 2.83 -8.48 -3.98
C SER A 40 4.01 -7.50 -4.05
N PRO A 41 5.21 -7.88 -3.58
CA PRO A 41 6.40 -7.03 -3.64
C PRO A 41 6.78 -6.72 -5.09
N ALA A 42 7.31 -5.52 -5.32
CA ALA A 42 7.96 -5.15 -6.58
C ALA A 42 9.43 -4.81 -6.31
N SER A 43 9.76 -3.53 -6.10
CA SER A 43 11.09 -3.15 -5.61
C SER A 43 11.18 -3.20 -4.08
N ALA A 44 10.06 -3.00 -3.38
CA ALA A 44 9.96 -3.15 -1.94
C ALA A 44 9.99 -4.62 -1.51
N SER A 45 10.46 -4.84 -0.30
CA SER A 45 10.72 -6.12 0.37
C SER A 45 9.95 -6.25 1.70
N ASP A 46 10.29 -7.25 2.50
CA ASP A 46 9.70 -7.48 3.83
C ASP A 46 10.23 -6.53 4.91
N LYS A 47 11.21 -5.69 4.56
CA LYS A 47 11.69 -4.60 5.41
C LYS A 47 10.89 -3.32 5.27
N ASP A 48 10.18 -3.15 4.16
CA ASP A 48 9.59 -1.86 3.77
C ASP A 48 8.07 -1.89 3.94
N PHE A 49 7.46 -3.08 3.88
CA PHE A 49 6.02 -3.24 4.16
C PHE A 49 5.67 -4.64 4.69
N VAL A 50 4.55 -4.73 5.41
CA VAL A 50 4.03 -6.02 5.89
C VAL A 50 3.10 -6.64 4.85
N SER A 51 3.61 -7.66 4.15
CA SER A 51 2.82 -8.44 3.19
C SER A 51 1.59 -9.08 3.85
N ARG A 52 0.40 -8.89 3.27
CA ARG A 52 -0.84 -9.45 3.82
C ARG A 52 -1.94 -9.70 2.78
N THR A 53 -2.86 -10.57 3.18
CA THR A 53 -4.15 -10.78 2.51
C THR A 53 -5.25 -10.11 3.33
N VAL A 54 -6.22 -9.46 2.68
CA VAL A 54 -7.38 -8.82 3.33
C VAL A 54 -8.66 -9.19 2.60
N ASN A 55 -9.72 -9.50 3.34
CA ASN A 55 -11.06 -9.67 2.77
C ASN A 55 -11.89 -8.40 2.96
N VAL A 56 -12.50 -7.90 1.89
CA VAL A 56 -13.41 -6.75 1.91
C VAL A 56 -14.77 -7.19 1.43
N THR A 57 -15.81 -7.01 2.25
CA THR A 57 -17.18 -7.40 1.90
C THR A 57 -18.02 -6.18 1.56
N PHE A 58 -18.73 -6.23 0.45
CA PHE A 58 -19.75 -5.26 0.02
C PHE A 58 -21.13 -5.90 0.20
N ASN A 59 -22.00 -5.25 0.97
CA ASN A 59 -23.39 -5.67 1.15
C ASN A 59 -24.25 -5.28 -0.07
N PRO A 60 -25.45 -5.85 -0.23
CA PRO A 60 -26.36 -5.46 -1.30
C PRO A 60 -26.59 -3.94 -1.34
N GLY A 61 -26.46 -3.32 -2.52
CA GLY A 61 -26.57 -1.88 -2.75
C GLY A 61 -25.31 -1.07 -2.41
N GLU A 62 -24.27 -1.68 -1.83
CA GLU A 62 -23.01 -0.99 -1.60
C GLU A 62 -22.15 -0.96 -2.87
N THR A 63 -21.68 0.24 -3.22
CA THR A 63 -20.72 0.46 -4.31
C THR A 63 -19.33 0.83 -3.80
N GLY A 64 -19.18 1.27 -2.55
CA GLY A 64 -17.92 1.78 -1.99
C GLY A 64 -17.77 3.30 -2.13
N PRO A 65 -16.56 3.86 -1.98
CA PRO A 65 -15.31 3.14 -1.68
C PRO A 65 -15.24 2.62 -0.24
N LYS A 66 -14.47 1.54 -0.04
CA LYS A 66 -14.03 1.07 1.28
C LYS A 66 -12.52 1.26 1.38
N GLU A 67 -12.06 1.84 2.47
CA GLU A 67 -10.64 2.03 2.77
C GLU A 67 -10.06 0.77 3.41
N VAL A 68 -8.84 0.42 3.00
CA VAL A 68 -8.04 -0.68 3.54
C VAL A 68 -6.65 -0.14 3.85
N GLU A 69 -6.21 -0.34 5.09
CA GLU A 69 -4.88 0.07 5.54
C GLU A 69 -3.85 -1.06 5.41
N PHE A 70 -2.68 -0.73 4.87
CA PHE A 70 -1.49 -1.59 4.85
C PHE A 70 -0.37 -0.91 5.65
N GLU A 71 0.35 -1.71 6.43
CA GLU A 71 1.47 -1.23 7.26
C GLU A 71 2.70 -1.04 6.38
N ILE A 72 3.28 0.16 6.46
CA ILE A 72 4.61 0.50 5.94
C ILE A 72 5.56 0.50 7.14
N ILE A 73 6.79 0.06 6.92
CA ILE A 73 7.80 -0.03 7.96
C ILE A 73 8.71 1.18 7.80
N ASP A 74 8.76 2.00 8.85
CA ASP A 74 9.61 3.18 8.96
C ASP A 74 10.94 2.77 9.59
N ASP A 75 12.06 3.12 8.96
CA ASP A 75 13.40 2.87 9.46
C ASP A 75 14.31 4.10 9.25
N PRO A 76 15.54 4.15 9.79
CA PRO A 76 16.42 5.34 9.74
C PRO A 76 17.43 5.35 8.56
N LEU A 77 17.26 4.48 7.56
CA LEU A 77 18.11 4.39 6.38
C LEU A 77 17.55 5.22 5.23
N VAL A 78 18.41 6.02 4.60
CA VAL A 78 18.04 6.71 3.35
C VAL A 78 18.01 5.72 2.19
N GLU A 79 16.83 5.58 1.59
CA GLU A 79 16.54 4.66 0.50
C GLU A 79 16.01 5.38 -0.75
N ASN A 80 15.94 4.65 -1.87
CA ASN A 80 15.25 5.17 -3.06
C ASN A 80 13.75 4.90 -2.93
N THR A 81 12.91 5.56 -3.73
CA THR A 81 11.49 5.18 -3.80
C THR A 81 11.32 3.72 -4.18
N GLU A 82 10.67 2.97 -3.30
CA GLU A 82 10.35 1.56 -3.51
C GLU A 82 8.86 1.34 -3.73
N SER A 83 8.45 0.13 -4.10
CA SER A 83 7.06 -0.13 -4.45
C SER A 83 6.61 -1.57 -4.22
N PHE A 84 5.32 -1.70 -3.93
CA PHE A 84 4.58 -2.97 -3.99
C PHE A 84 3.24 -2.76 -4.67
N SER A 85 2.55 -3.85 -5.00
CA SER A 85 1.23 -3.82 -5.62
C SER A 85 0.16 -4.43 -4.72
N VAL A 86 -1.08 -3.97 -4.86
CA VAL A 86 -2.27 -4.56 -4.25
C VAL A 86 -3.20 -5.03 -5.36
N SER A 87 -3.59 -6.30 -5.33
CA SER A 87 -4.42 -6.94 -6.35
C SER A 87 -5.68 -7.57 -5.77
N VAL A 88 -6.78 -7.55 -6.52
CA VAL A 88 -7.95 -8.39 -6.23
C VAL A 88 -7.67 -9.79 -6.77
N VAL A 89 -7.37 -10.74 -5.88
CA VAL A 89 -6.98 -12.11 -6.27
C VAL A 89 -8.16 -13.07 -6.35
N SER A 90 -9.28 -12.76 -5.70
CA SER A 90 -10.53 -13.51 -5.88
C SER A 90 -11.76 -12.70 -5.48
N THR A 91 -12.92 -13.12 -5.99
CA THR A 91 -14.24 -12.61 -5.63
C THR A 91 -15.15 -13.78 -5.25
N SER A 92 -16.02 -13.59 -4.26
CA SER A 92 -16.93 -14.65 -3.79
C SER A 92 -18.11 -14.92 -4.72
N VAL A 93 -18.33 -14.07 -5.73
CA VAL A 93 -19.46 -14.13 -6.66
C VAL A 93 -18.96 -14.16 -8.09
N SER A 94 -19.29 -15.24 -8.82
CA SER A 94 -18.98 -15.39 -10.23
C SER A 94 -19.57 -14.25 -11.07
N GLY A 95 -18.78 -13.71 -12.00
CA GLY A 95 -19.19 -12.61 -12.89
C GLY A 95 -18.94 -11.19 -12.34
N VAL A 96 -18.40 -11.07 -11.12
CA VAL A 96 -17.72 -9.85 -10.68
C VAL A 96 -16.30 -9.87 -11.25
N ILE A 97 -16.02 -8.90 -12.12
CA ILE A 97 -14.71 -8.75 -12.79
C ILE A 97 -13.81 -7.90 -11.89
N SER A 98 -12.59 -8.39 -11.63
CA SER A 98 -11.54 -7.62 -10.96
C SER A 98 -10.96 -6.57 -11.91
N GLY A 99 -10.81 -5.35 -11.42
CA GLY A 99 -10.04 -4.30 -12.07
C GLY A 99 -8.54 -4.56 -11.97
N GLU A 100 -7.78 -3.62 -12.54
CA GLU A 100 -6.33 -3.63 -12.52
C GLU A 100 -5.77 -3.48 -11.09
N PRO A 101 -4.56 -3.99 -10.80
CA PRO A 101 -3.86 -3.76 -9.54
C PRO A 101 -3.60 -2.27 -9.27
N ALA A 102 -3.50 -1.89 -7.99
CA ALA A 102 -2.95 -0.60 -7.58
C ALA A 102 -1.47 -0.74 -7.20
N THR A 103 -0.67 0.27 -7.50
CA THR A 103 0.72 0.39 -7.09
C THR A 103 0.82 1.33 -5.90
N VAL A 104 1.59 0.94 -4.88
CA VAL A 104 1.95 1.79 -3.75
C VAL A 104 3.43 2.07 -3.86
N ASN A 105 3.78 3.34 -3.95
CA ASN A 105 5.15 3.82 -3.90
C ASN A 105 5.44 4.29 -2.47
N ILE A 106 6.52 3.77 -1.89
CA ILE A 106 7.00 4.14 -0.56
C ILE A 106 8.01 5.26 -0.74
N LEU A 107 7.71 6.42 -0.17
CA LEU A 107 8.56 7.59 -0.22
C LEU A 107 9.38 7.66 1.08
N ASP A 108 10.69 7.51 0.92
CA ASP A 108 11.68 7.79 1.96
C ASP A 108 11.45 9.20 2.54
N ASN A 109 11.38 9.29 3.86
CA ASN A 109 11.26 10.54 4.61
C ASN A 109 12.51 10.85 5.43
N ASP A 110 13.53 9.99 5.31
CA ASP A 110 14.78 10.12 6.03
C ASP A 110 15.73 11.15 5.43
N GLY A 111 16.54 11.70 6.34
CA GLY A 111 17.64 12.57 5.97
C GLY A 111 18.97 11.87 6.17
N ASN A 112 19.99 12.24 5.40
CA ASN A 112 21.38 11.96 5.75
C ASN A 112 21.72 12.65 7.08
N TYR A 113 21.38 12.01 8.20
CA TYR A 113 21.85 12.38 9.52
C TYR A 113 23.33 12.00 9.60
N PHE A 114 24.19 12.83 9.02
CA PHE A 114 25.60 12.84 9.40
C PHE A 114 25.63 13.16 10.90
N PRO A 115 26.10 12.25 11.77
CA PRO A 115 26.22 12.58 13.17
C PRO A 115 27.19 13.77 13.27
N ILE A 116 26.68 14.91 13.75
CA ILE A 116 27.46 16.13 14.02
C ILE A 116 28.64 15.83 15.00
N ALA A 117 28.67 14.63 15.59
CA ALA A 117 29.79 14.10 16.36
C ALA A 117 31.09 13.84 15.55
N CYS A 118 31.04 13.72 14.22
CA CYS A 118 32.25 13.59 13.39
C CYS A 118 32.75 14.95 12.85
N LEU A 119 32.51 16.06 13.57
CA LEU A 119 33.16 17.35 13.29
C LEU A 119 33.97 17.90 14.47
N LEU A 120 33.97 17.21 15.63
CA LEU A 120 34.78 17.61 16.79
C LEU A 120 36.05 16.77 17.02
N CYS A 121 36.31 15.72 16.25
CA CYS A 121 37.52 14.88 16.46
C CYS A 121 38.76 15.31 15.67
N CYS A 122 38.73 16.37 14.85
CA CYS A 122 39.90 16.83 14.08
C CYS A 122 40.51 18.15 14.56
N GLN A 123 40.24 18.62 15.77
CA GLN A 123 40.79 19.90 16.28
C GLN A 123 41.63 19.77 17.55
N TYR A 124 42.08 18.57 17.93
CA TYR A 124 43.07 18.44 19.01
C TYR A 124 44.00 17.25 18.80
N GLU A 125 45.02 17.44 17.97
CA GLU A 125 46.28 16.70 18.04
C GLU A 125 47.35 17.59 18.69
N PRO A 126 48.32 17.01 19.43
CA PRO A 126 48.99 17.61 20.60
C PRO A 126 49.95 18.77 20.33
#